data_AF-A0A0C9ULP2-F1
#
_entry.id   AF-A0A0C9ULP2-F1
#
_cell.length_a   1.000
_cell.length_b   1.000
_cell.length_c   1.000
_cell.angle_alpha   90.00
_cell.angle_beta   90.00
_cell.angle_gamma   90.00
#
_symmetry.space_group_name_H-M   'P 1'
#
loop_
_entity.id
_entity.type
_entity.pdbx_description
1 polymer ?
#
loop_
_entity_poly.entity_id
_entity_poly.type
_entity_poly.pdbx_seq_one_letter_code
_entity_poly.pdbx_strand_id
1 'polypeptide(L)'
;RTAQLSSLAQICLDPFYRTMHGFEILIEKDWVSFGHRFLDRCGHLSSEKFFLTSNTNENGGAPDAAQAPVFHQFLECVRQIQRQNPKRFEFNQRFLERMHYHLYSCQFGTFLHNNERERHIGNNGKTPYEATVSAWDWFNSPEEIEKNKNEEYDPSLDDPKSGDMGVLLPNPKDVRFWHELYGRTDEEMNG
;
A
#
# COMPACT_ATOMS: atom_id res chain seq x y z
N ARG A 1 -3.54 11.95 2.39
CA ARG A 1 -4.39 11.64 3.57
C ARG A 1 -5.77 11.15 3.17
N THR A 2 -6.45 11.73 2.17
CA THR A 2 -7.74 11.22 1.67
C THR A 2 -7.71 9.73 1.30
N ALA A 3 -6.74 9.31 0.48
CA ALA A 3 -6.58 7.90 0.10
C ALA A 3 -6.43 6.95 1.29
N GLN A 4 -5.68 7.35 2.34
CA GLN A 4 -5.52 6.56 3.56
C GLN A 4 -6.85 6.34 4.27
N LEU A 5 -7.63 7.41 4.45
CA LEU A 5 -8.91 7.35 5.16
C LEU A 5 -9.95 6.57 4.35
N SER A 6 -10.05 6.81 3.04
CA SER A 6 -11.00 6.11 2.19
C SER A 6 -10.68 4.63 2.08
N SER A 7 -9.41 4.26 1.89
CA SER A 7 -9.01 2.86 1.71
C SER A 7 -9.15 2.08 3.01
N LEU A 8 -8.76 2.64 4.16
CA LEU A 8 -8.94 1.98 5.46
C LEU A 8 -10.41 1.79 5.81
N ALA A 9 -11.26 2.79 5.57
CA ALA A 9 -12.70 2.65 5.79
C ALA A 9 -13.30 1.54 4.92
N GLN A 10 -12.89 1.46 3.64
CA GLN A 10 -13.33 0.40 2.74
C GLN A 10 -12.91 -1.00 3.20
N ILE A 11 -11.67 -1.17 3.67
CA ILE A 11 -11.20 -2.45 4.25
C ILE A 11 -12.04 -2.85 5.47
N CYS A 12 -12.36 -1.89 6.34
CA CYS A 12 -13.17 -2.14 7.51
C CYS A 12 -14.63 -2.49 7.18
N LEU A 13 -15.20 -1.89 6.12
CA LEU A 13 -16.62 -2.01 5.80
C LEU A 13 -16.94 -3.15 4.83
N ASP A 14 -16.05 -3.45 3.90
CA ASP A 14 -16.31 -4.40 2.81
C ASP A 14 -15.28 -5.55 2.82
N PRO A 15 -15.72 -6.80 3.08
CA PRO A 15 -14.87 -7.99 3.05
C PRO A 15 -14.16 -8.22 1.72
N PHE A 16 -14.71 -7.74 0.59
CA PHE A 16 -14.09 -7.87 -0.72
C PHE A 16 -12.65 -7.33 -0.71
N TYR A 17 -12.42 -6.17 -0.09
CA TYR A 17 -11.09 -5.55 -0.03
C TYR A 17 -10.10 -6.24 0.92
N ARG A 18 -10.50 -7.33 1.58
CA ARG A 18 -9.63 -8.19 2.41
C ARG A 18 -9.17 -9.45 1.69
N THR A 19 -9.68 -9.67 0.49
CA THR A 19 -9.14 -10.65 -0.46
C THR A 19 -7.86 -10.09 -1.10
N MET A 20 -6.96 -10.96 -1.58
CA MET A 20 -5.77 -10.53 -2.33
C MET A 20 -6.19 -9.65 -3.50
N HIS A 21 -7.07 -10.18 -4.35
CA HIS A 21 -7.56 -9.49 -5.54
C HIS A 21 -8.27 -8.16 -5.22
N GLY A 22 -9.14 -8.14 -4.21
CA GLY A 22 -9.84 -6.92 -3.81
C GLY A 22 -8.88 -5.86 -3.28
N PHE A 23 -7.86 -6.25 -2.50
CA PHE A 23 -6.86 -5.31 -2.01
C PHE A 23 -6.01 -4.71 -3.13
N GLU A 24 -5.64 -5.49 -4.14
CA GLU A 24 -4.98 -4.98 -5.37
C GLU A 24 -5.85 -3.94 -6.07
N ILE A 25 -7.14 -4.24 -6.26
CA ILE A 25 -8.12 -3.31 -6.85
C ILE A 25 -8.25 -2.04 -6.01
N LEU A 26 -8.27 -2.15 -4.69
CA LEU A 26 -8.36 -1.00 -3.80
C LEU A 26 -7.17 -0.05 -4.01
N ILE A 27 -5.96 -0.60 -4.16
CA ILE A 27 -4.75 0.19 -4.37
C ILE A 27 -4.75 0.82 -5.76
N GLU A 28 -5.05 0.05 -6.81
CA GLU A 28 -5.14 0.61 -8.16
C GLU A 28 -6.19 1.72 -8.24
N LYS A 29 -7.33 1.54 -7.58
CA LYS A 29 -8.38 2.54 -7.51
C LYS A 29 -7.92 3.76 -6.70
N ASP A 30 -7.79 3.64 -5.38
CA ASP A 30 -7.68 4.77 -4.46
C ASP A 30 -6.29 5.42 -4.41
N TRP A 31 -5.25 4.71 -4.86
CA TRP A 31 -3.88 5.20 -4.79
C TRP A 31 -3.30 5.48 -6.16
N VAL A 32 -3.34 4.52 -7.08
CA VAL A 32 -2.71 4.70 -8.39
C VAL A 32 -3.56 5.60 -9.28
N SER A 33 -4.85 5.30 -9.46
CA SER A 33 -5.74 6.03 -10.38
C SER A 33 -6.08 7.43 -9.86
N PHE A 34 -6.35 7.59 -8.55
CA PHE A 34 -6.60 8.91 -7.95
C PHE A 34 -5.34 9.78 -7.78
N GLY A 35 -4.18 9.35 -8.30
CA GLY A 35 -2.99 10.18 -8.44
C GLY A 35 -2.19 10.38 -7.16
N HIS A 36 -2.04 9.33 -6.34
CA HIS A 36 -1.04 9.37 -5.29
C HIS A 36 0.35 9.57 -5.92
N ARG A 37 1.06 10.59 -5.44
CA ARG A 37 2.36 11.01 -5.97
C ARG A 37 3.49 10.06 -5.55
N PHE A 38 3.47 8.81 -6.00
CA PHE A 38 4.43 7.79 -5.58
C PHE A 38 5.88 8.19 -5.88
N LEU A 39 6.16 8.74 -7.07
CA LEU A 39 7.50 9.21 -7.44
C LEU A 39 8.02 10.28 -6.47
N ASP A 40 7.22 11.31 -6.20
CA ASP A 40 7.60 12.40 -5.28
C ASP A 40 7.73 11.91 -3.83
N ARG A 41 6.84 11.02 -3.39
CA ARG A 41 6.71 10.62 -1.98
C ARG A 41 7.69 9.54 -1.57
N CYS A 42 7.96 8.59 -2.45
CA CYS A 42 8.93 7.52 -2.22
C CYS A 42 10.34 7.92 -2.66
N GLY A 43 10.50 9.04 -3.38
CA GLY A 43 11.81 9.54 -3.79
C GLY A 43 12.48 8.69 -4.87
N HIS A 44 11.70 8.00 -5.70
CA HIS A 44 12.24 7.15 -6.76
C HIS A 44 13.06 7.97 -7.75
N LEU A 45 14.10 7.34 -8.32
CA LEU A 45 14.94 7.90 -9.39
C LEU A 45 15.66 9.21 -9.06
N SER A 46 15.80 9.58 -7.77
CA SER A 46 16.50 10.79 -7.32
C SER A 46 16.07 12.03 -8.10
N SER A 47 14.81 12.45 -7.96
CA SER A 47 14.32 13.63 -8.68
C SER A 47 15.25 14.83 -8.44
N GLU A 48 15.82 15.41 -9.50
CA GLU A 48 16.68 16.60 -9.43
C GLU A 48 16.01 17.79 -8.71
N LYS A 49 14.67 17.78 -8.62
CA LYS A 49 13.89 18.70 -7.79
C LYS A 49 14.35 18.74 -6.33
N PHE A 50 14.86 17.63 -5.78
CA PHE A 50 15.40 17.57 -4.42
C PHE A 50 16.77 18.26 -4.29
N PHE A 51 17.56 18.32 -5.36
CA PHE A 51 18.86 19.01 -5.34
C PHE A 51 18.73 20.51 -5.63
N LEU A 52 17.74 20.91 -6.44
CA LEU A 52 17.50 22.30 -6.84
C LEU A 52 16.74 23.14 -5.79
N THR A 53 15.97 22.50 -4.90
CA THR A 53 15.21 23.19 -3.83
C THR A 53 16.08 23.76 -2.71
N SER A 54 17.37 23.40 -2.66
CA SER A 54 18.33 23.95 -1.69
C SER A 54 18.71 25.42 -1.94
N ASN A 55 18.52 25.95 -3.15
CA ASN A 55 19.09 27.27 -3.54
C ASN A 55 18.11 28.29 -4.12
N THR A 56 16.80 28.01 -4.18
CA THR A 56 15.81 29.02 -4.60
C THR A 56 14.52 28.85 -3.81
N ASN A 57 14.30 29.69 -2.79
CA ASN A 57 12.98 30.17 -2.36
C ASN A 57 13.13 31.25 -1.29
N GLU A 58 13.38 32.47 -1.75
CA GLU A 58 13.21 33.73 -1.00
C GLU A 58 11.72 34.18 -0.92
N ASN A 59 10.80 33.37 -1.45
CA ASN A 59 9.35 33.51 -1.26
C ASN A 59 8.83 32.23 -0.60
N GLY A 60 8.32 32.34 0.63
CA GLY A 60 8.04 31.23 1.56
C GLY A 60 6.88 30.30 1.20
N GLY A 61 6.94 29.66 0.03
CA GLY A 61 6.15 28.47 -0.28
C GLY A 61 6.88 27.21 0.22
N ALA A 62 6.22 26.40 1.05
CA ALA A 62 6.74 25.11 1.47
C ALA A 62 7.11 24.24 0.25
N PRO A 63 8.18 23.42 0.29
CA PRO A 63 8.53 22.57 -0.83
C PRO A 63 7.42 21.55 -1.09
N ASP A 64 6.70 21.71 -2.21
CA ASP A 64 5.53 20.93 -2.61
C ASP A 64 5.79 19.42 -2.85
N ALA A 65 7.06 18.99 -2.76
CA ALA A 65 7.56 17.67 -3.11
C ALA A 65 8.43 17.05 -2.00
N ALA A 66 8.01 17.12 -0.73
CA ALA A 66 8.70 16.38 0.34
C ALA A 66 8.46 14.86 0.23
N GLN A 67 9.51 14.06 0.40
CA GLN A 67 9.40 12.62 0.65
C GLN A 67 8.56 12.40 1.90
N ALA A 68 7.61 11.48 1.86
CA ALA A 68 6.81 11.13 3.02
C ALA A 68 6.29 9.69 2.91
N PRO A 69 6.33 8.90 3.99
CA PRO A 69 5.98 7.48 3.98
C PRO A 69 4.45 7.27 4.03
N VAL A 70 3.67 7.94 3.18
CA VAL A 70 2.20 7.95 3.25
C VAL A 70 1.60 6.57 2.95
N PHE A 71 2.10 5.90 1.90
CA PHE A 71 1.65 4.54 1.56
C PHE A 71 2.17 3.51 2.56
N HIS A 72 3.40 3.66 3.05
CA HIS A 72 3.94 2.82 4.13
C HIS A 72 3.08 2.94 5.40
N GLN A 73 2.70 4.16 5.82
CA GLN A 73 1.76 4.37 6.94
C GLN A 73 0.42 3.67 6.72
N PHE A 74 -0.06 3.63 5.47
CA PHE A 74 -1.28 2.89 5.15
C PHE A 74 -1.09 1.37 5.35
N LEU A 75 0.00 0.78 4.85
CA LEU A 75 0.30 -0.64 5.05
C LEU A 75 0.44 -1.00 6.54
N GLU A 76 1.08 -0.13 7.33
CA GLU A 76 1.15 -0.25 8.80
C GLU A 76 -0.26 -0.31 9.42
N CYS A 77 -1.15 0.60 9.04
CA CYS A 77 -2.54 0.57 9.51
C CYS A 77 -3.27 -0.72 9.11
N VAL A 78 -3.07 -1.22 7.89
CA VAL A 78 -3.67 -2.49 7.45
C VAL A 78 -3.14 -3.66 8.29
N ARG A 79 -1.82 -3.69 8.57
CA ARG A 79 -1.22 -4.70 9.45
C ARG A 79 -1.80 -4.65 10.87
N GLN A 80 -2.08 -3.47 11.41
CA GLN A 80 -2.75 -3.35 12.73
C GLN A 80 -4.13 -4.00 12.71
N ILE A 81 -4.94 -3.70 11.68
CA ILE A 81 -6.29 -4.25 11.55
C ILE A 81 -6.23 -5.77 11.36
N GLN A 82 -5.30 -6.26 10.53
CA GLN A 82 -5.05 -7.68 10.30
C GLN A 82 -4.63 -8.40 11.59
N ARG A 83 -3.75 -7.80 12.42
CA ARG A 83 -3.34 -8.39 13.72
C ARG A 83 -4.53 -8.59 14.65
N GLN A 84 -5.41 -7.60 14.73
CA GLN A 84 -6.60 -7.66 15.59
C GLN A 84 -7.65 -8.63 15.04
N ASN A 85 -7.58 -8.99 13.74
CA ASN A 85 -8.55 -9.81 13.03
C ASN A 85 -7.89 -10.88 12.14
N PRO A 86 -7.14 -11.84 12.72
CA PRO A 86 -6.25 -12.74 11.96
C PRO A 86 -6.98 -13.62 10.95
N LYS A 87 -8.26 -13.95 11.18
CA LYS A 87 -9.06 -14.83 10.31
C LYS A 87 -9.86 -14.10 9.22
N ARG A 88 -9.83 -12.76 9.19
CA ARG A 88 -10.68 -11.93 8.32
C ARG A 88 -9.98 -11.48 7.03
N PHE A 89 -8.71 -11.84 6.84
CA PHE A 89 -7.90 -11.45 5.68
C PHE A 89 -7.40 -12.68 4.94
N GLU A 90 -7.58 -12.69 3.62
CA GLU A 90 -7.12 -13.79 2.76
C GLU A 90 -5.61 -13.78 2.60
N PHE A 91 -5.01 -12.60 2.58
CA PHE A 91 -3.56 -12.45 2.52
C PHE A 91 -2.95 -12.45 3.92
N ASN A 92 -1.72 -12.94 4.01
CA ASN A 92 -0.92 -12.96 5.23
C ASN A 92 -0.03 -11.71 5.32
N GLN A 93 0.81 -11.67 6.35
CA GLN A 93 1.74 -10.55 6.57
C GLN A 93 2.77 -10.41 5.44
N ARG A 94 3.29 -11.52 4.90
CA ARG A 94 4.30 -11.52 3.83
C ARG A 94 3.82 -10.72 2.62
N PHE A 95 2.54 -10.80 2.29
CA PHE A 95 1.95 -10.03 1.20
C PHE A 95 2.18 -8.51 1.38
N LEU A 96 1.93 -7.98 2.58
CA LEU A 96 2.13 -6.56 2.90
C LEU A 96 3.62 -6.18 2.91
N GLU A 97 4.50 -7.05 3.40
CA GLU A 97 5.95 -6.85 3.37
C GLU A 97 6.49 -6.79 1.94
N ARG A 98 6.02 -7.70 1.07
CA ARG A 98 6.38 -7.70 -0.35
C ARG A 98 5.86 -6.46 -1.06
N MET A 99 4.68 -5.98 -0.68
CA MET A 99 4.14 -4.75 -1.24
C MET A 99 4.98 -3.54 -0.84
N HIS A 100 5.39 -3.46 0.43
CA HIS A 100 6.34 -2.45 0.88
C HIS A 100 7.68 -2.54 0.15
N TYR A 101 8.22 -3.73 -0.05
CA TYR A 101 9.46 -3.93 -0.80
C TYR A 101 9.33 -3.43 -2.25
N HIS A 102 8.27 -3.84 -2.96
CA HIS A 102 8.04 -3.45 -4.35
C HIS A 102 7.62 -2.00 -4.53
N LEU A 103 7.16 -1.34 -3.47
CA LEU A 103 6.99 0.11 -3.45
C LEU A 103 8.33 0.78 -3.75
N TYR A 104 9.42 0.39 -3.08
CA TYR A 104 10.72 1.06 -3.18
C TYR A 104 11.68 0.44 -4.20
N SER A 105 11.52 -0.84 -4.54
CA SER A 105 12.47 -1.55 -5.41
C SER A 105 12.49 -1.02 -6.85
N CYS A 106 11.44 -0.29 -7.26
CA CYS A 106 11.25 0.21 -8.62
C CYS A 106 11.31 -0.89 -9.70
N GLN A 107 11.11 -2.16 -9.31
CA GLN A 107 11.17 -3.30 -10.22
C GLN A 107 9.98 -3.33 -11.18
N PHE A 108 8.83 -2.82 -10.74
CA PHE A 108 7.57 -2.83 -11.48
C PHE A 108 7.09 -1.41 -11.75
N GLY A 109 6.30 -1.25 -12.81
CA GLY A 109 5.76 0.04 -13.24
C GLY A 109 4.64 0.60 -12.35
N THR A 110 4.05 -0.23 -11.50
CA THR A 110 2.83 0.08 -10.73
C THR A 110 2.97 1.34 -9.86
N PHE A 111 4.14 1.57 -9.25
CA PHE A 111 4.36 2.68 -8.29
C PHE A 111 5.39 3.72 -8.78
N LEU A 112 5.65 3.83 -10.08
CA LEU A 112 6.73 4.68 -10.62
C LEU A 112 6.30 6.13 -10.97
N HIS A 113 5.00 6.41 -11.03
CA HIS A 113 4.49 7.68 -11.56
C HIS A 113 3.62 8.42 -10.54
N ASN A 114 3.42 9.72 -10.75
CA ASN A 114 2.63 10.55 -9.83
C ASN A 114 1.13 10.58 -10.14
N ASN A 115 0.75 10.24 -11.37
CA ASN A 115 -0.63 10.23 -11.83
C ASN A 115 -0.81 9.29 -13.03
N GLU A 116 -2.06 8.94 -13.30
CA GLU A 116 -2.46 8.09 -14.43
C GLU A 116 -2.00 8.68 -15.78
N ARG A 117 -2.11 10.00 -15.97
CA ARG A 117 -1.70 10.66 -17.21
C ARG A 117 -0.23 10.39 -17.56
N GLU A 118 0.67 10.49 -16.59
CA GLU A 118 2.10 10.18 -16.77
C GLU A 118 2.35 8.72 -17.15
N ARG A 119 1.48 7.78 -16.75
CA ARG A 119 1.58 6.36 -17.13
C ARG A 119 1.21 6.11 -18.59
N HIS A 120 0.38 6.96 -19.19
CA HIS A 120 -0.08 6.83 -20.58
C HIS A 120 0.65 7.74 -21.56
N ILE A 121 1.30 8.81 -21.09
CA ILE A 121 2.06 9.72 -21.95
C ILE A 121 3.53 9.32 -21.93
N GLY A 122 3.94 8.53 -22.92
CA GLY A 122 5.34 8.17 -23.12
C GLY A 122 6.13 9.23 -23.87
N ASN A 123 7.36 9.51 -23.44
CA ASN A 123 8.26 10.45 -24.13
C ASN A 123 8.86 9.89 -25.44
N ASN A 124 8.84 8.56 -25.65
CA ASN A 124 9.55 7.89 -26.75
C ASN A 124 8.65 6.96 -27.60
N GLY A 125 7.35 7.24 -27.69
CA GLY A 125 6.41 6.46 -28.52
C GLY A 125 5.97 5.10 -27.95
N LYS A 126 6.46 4.72 -26.76
CA LYS A 126 5.90 3.65 -25.93
C LYS A 126 5.45 4.23 -24.61
N THR A 127 4.27 3.84 -24.15
CA THR A 127 3.76 4.25 -22.85
C THR A 127 4.54 3.53 -21.74
N PRO A 128 4.75 4.15 -20.56
CA PRO A 128 5.31 3.44 -19.41
C PRO A 128 4.58 2.14 -19.08
N TYR A 129 3.27 2.09 -19.32
CA TYR A 129 2.47 0.88 -19.22
C TYR A 129 2.97 -0.26 -20.13
N GLU A 130 3.37 0.02 -21.36
CA GLU A 130 3.90 -0.98 -22.30
C GLU A 130 5.38 -1.31 -22.07
N ALA A 131 6.10 -0.41 -21.38
CA ALA A 131 7.53 -0.55 -21.14
C ALA A 131 7.86 -1.27 -19.82
N THR A 132 6.87 -1.52 -18.95
CA THR A 132 7.07 -2.06 -17.61
C THR A 132 6.10 -3.21 -17.32
N VAL A 133 6.49 -4.09 -16.40
CA VAL A 133 5.64 -5.18 -15.90
C VAL A 133 4.86 -4.70 -14.69
N SER A 134 3.62 -5.19 -14.52
CA SER A 134 2.80 -4.90 -13.36
C SER A 134 3.28 -5.69 -12.15
N ALA A 135 3.29 -5.04 -10.97
CA ALA A 135 3.51 -5.75 -9.71
C ALA A 135 2.45 -6.83 -9.47
N TRP A 136 1.23 -6.60 -9.95
CA TRP A 136 0.11 -7.54 -9.80
C TRP A 136 0.33 -8.84 -10.58
N ASP A 137 1.02 -8.81 -11.73
CA ASP A 137 1.34 -10.03 -12.47
C ASP A 137 2.26 -10.95 -11.65
N TRP A 138 3.15 -10.34 -10.87
CA TRP A 138 4.04 -11.06 -9.96
C TRP A 138 3.30 -11.56 -8.71
N PHE A 139 2.49 -10.71 -8.07
CA PHE A 139 1.68 -11.11 -6.90
C PHE A 139 0.68 -12.22 -7.23
N ASN A 140 0.11 -12.20 -8.44
CA ASN A 140 -0.84 -13.20 -8.93
C ASN A 140 -0.17 -14.43 -9.54
N SER A 141 1.16 -14.53 -9.50
CA SER A 141 1.84 -15.77 -9.89
C SER A 141 1.46 -16.90 -8.91
N PRO A 142 1.25 -18.15 -9.38
CA PRO A 142 0.78 -19.23 -8.51
C PRO A 142 1.63 -19.47 -7.27
N GLU A 143 2.96 -19.33 -7.43
CA GLU A 143 3.93 -19.46 -6.34
C GLU A 143 3.76 -18.36 -5.28
N GLU A 144 3.52 -17.12 -5.70
CA GLU A 144 3.36 -16.01 -4.77
C GLU A 144 1.97 -16.00 -4.11
N ILE A 145 0.91 -16.39 -4.82
CA ILE A 145 -0.42 -16.60 -4.24
C ILE A 145 -0.34 -17.61 -3.10
N GLU A 146 0.31 -18.75 -3.31
CA GLU A 146 0.43 -19.79 -2.29
C GLU A 146 1.17 -19.28 -1.04
N LYS A 147 2.29 -18.58 -1.23
CA LYS A 147 3.08 -18.01 -0.12
C LYS A 147 2.40 -16.85 0.59
N ASN A 148 1.52 -16.12 -0.09
CA ASN A 148 0.84 -14.94 0.43
C ASN A 148 -0.52 -15.26 1.03
N LYS A 149 -1.03 -16.48 0.85
CA LYS A 149 -2.30 -16.90 1.42
C LYS A 149 -2.19 -17.08 2.93
N ASN A 150 -3.24 -16.67 3.63
CA ASN A 150 -3.45 -16.93 5.04
C ASN A 150 -4.27 -18.21 5.22
N GLU A 151 -3.69 -19.21 5.88
CA GLU A 151 -4.34 -20.51 6.12
C GLU A 151 -5.50 -20.40 7.11
N GLU A 152 -5.50 -19.39 7.98
CA GLU A 152 -6.56 -19.16 8.97
C GLU A 152 -7.72 -18.33 8.43
N TYR A 153 -7.68 -17.93 7.15
CA TYR A 153 -8.74 -17.11 6.55
C TYR A 153 -10.07 -17.86 6.52
N ASP A 154 -11.08 -17.25 7.14
CA ASP A 154 -12.44 -17.77 7.19
C ASP A 154 -13.44 -16.72 6.67
N PRO A 155 -13.85 -16.81 5.40
CA PRO A 155 -14.80 -15.88 4.81
C PRO A 155 -16.21 -15.98 5.41
N SER A 156 -16.54 -17.06 6.11
CA SER A 156 -17.87 -17.22 6.72
C SER A 156 -18.11 -16.25 7.88
N LEU A 157 -17.04 -15.78 8.51
CA LEU A 157 -17.12 -14.77 9.56
C LEU A 157 -17.74 -13.47 9.01
N ASP A 158 -17.51 -13.17 7.73
CA ASP A 158 -17.95 -11.96 7.04
C ASP A 158 -19.37 -12.04 6.46
N ASP A 159 -20.15 -13.09 6.80
CA ASP A 159 -21.55 -13.21 6.40
C ASP A 159 -22.38 -12.05 6.97
N PRO A 160 -23.02 -11.21 6.13
CA PRO A 160 -23.89 -10.13 6.58
C PRO A 160 -25.08 -10.59 7.43
N LYS A 161 -25.40 -11.89 7.45
CA LYS A 161 -26.47 -12.45 8.28
C LYS A 161 -26.00 -12.84 9.68
N SER A 162 -24.72 -12.68 9.99
CA SER A 162 -24.11 -13.10 11.26
C SER A 162 -23.39 -11.95 11.96
N GLY A 163 -23.40 -11.99 13.30
CA GLY A 163 -22.49 -11.22 14.16
C GLY A 163 -22.41 -9.71 13.89
N ASP A 164 -21.25 -9.27 13.41
CA ASP A 164 -20.83 -7.88 13.20
C ASP A 164 -21.14 -7.35 11.79
N MET A 165 -21.97 -8.06 11.02
CA MET A 165 -22.30 -7.75 9.62
C MET A 165 -21.05 -7.71 8.71
N GLY A 166 -19.95 -8.36 9.14
CA GLY A 166 -18.67 -8.31 8.45
C GLY A 166 -17.93 -6.98 8.60
N VAL A 167 -18.30 -6.09 9.53
CA VAL A 167 -17.63 -4.80 9.74
C VAL A 167 -16.54 -4.90 10.81
N LEU A 168 -15.32 -4.43 10.50
CA LEU A 168 -14.19 -4.40 11.44
C LEU A 168 -14.08 -3.05 12.14
N LEU A 169 -14.08 -3.06 13.47
CA LEU A 169 -13.86 -1.89 14.32
C LEU A 169 -12.52 -2.04 15.06
N PRO A 170 -11.40 -1.52 14.52
CA PRO A 170 -10.10 -1.65 15.15
C PRO A 170 -10.04 -0.90 16.49
N ASN A 171 -9.44 -1.52 17.49
CA ASN A 171 -9.18 -0.93 18.80
C ASN A 171 -7.97 0.02 18.73
N PRO A 172 -8.16 1.34 18.93
CA PRO A 172 -7.07 2.31 18.84
C PRO A 172 -6.09 2.25 20.02
N LYS A 173 -6.42 1.52 21.10
CA LYS A 173 -5.54 1.33 22.26
C LYS A 173 -4.60 0.14 22.11
N ASP A 174 -4.94 -0.79 21.22
CA ASP A 174 -4.11 -1.95 20.89
C ASP A 174 -3.36 -1.68 19.59
N VAL A 175 -2.34 -0.82 19.67
CA VAL A 175 -1.44 -0.53 18.55
C VAL A 175 -0.05 -1.01 18.95
N ARG A 176 0.61 -1.74 18.04
CA ARG A 176 1.97 -2.24 18.21
C ARG A 176 2.80 -1.87 16.99
N PHE A 177 4.08 -1.65 17.16
CA PHE A 177 5.01 -1.53 16.05
C PHE A 177 5.07 -2.83 15.26
N TRP A 178 5.08 -2.72 13.93
CA TRP A 178 5.28 -3.84 13.01
C TRP A 178 6.76 -4.25 12.99
N HIS A 179 7.20 -4.86 14.09
CA HIS A 179 8.61 -5.15 14.36
C HIS A 179 9.27 -5.98 13.26
N GLU A 180 8.54 -6.90 12.63
CA GLU A 180 9.03 -7.76 11.56
C GLU A 180 9.45 -6.96 10.32
N LEU A 181 8.71 -5.90 9.97
CA LEU A 181 9.07 -5.03 8.84
C LEU A 181 10.40 -4.30 9.09
N TYR A 182 10.72 -4.00 10.35
CA TYR A 182 11.99 -3.38 10.75
C TYR A 182 13.10 -4.39 11.03
N GLY A 183 12.83 -5.70 10.89
CA GLY A 183 13.77 -6.76 11.21
C GLY A 183 14.16 -6.80 12.70
N ARG A 184 13.23 -6.41 13.59
CA ARG A 184 13.40 -6.34 15.05
C ARG A 184 12.54 -7.39 15.76
N THR A 185 12.85 -7.69 17.01
CA THR A 185 12.00 -8.56 17.84
C THR A 185 10.79 -7.79 18.39
N ASP A 186 9.74 -8.51 18.78
CA ASP A 186 8.55 -7.88 19.39
C ASP A 186 8.94 -7.19 20.70
N GLU A 187 9.79 -7.82 21.51
CA GLU A 187 10.28 -7.27 22.78
C GLU A 187 11.07 -5.97 22.58
N GLU A 188 11.91 -5.88 21.55
CA GLU A 188 12.70 -4.68 21.26
C GLU A 188 11.83 -3.46 20.93
N MET A 189 10.69 -3.68 20.28
CA MET A 189 9.87 -2.60 19.70
C MET A 189 8.59 -2.33 20.49
N ASN A 190 8.02 -3.35 21.14
CA ASN A 190 6.71 -3.30 21.80
C ASN A 190 6.75 -3.50 23.32
N GLY A 191 7.90 -3.86 23.89
CA GLY A 191 8.14 -3.93 25.35
C GLY A 191 7.80 -5.26 25.98
#